data_AF-A0A9E9NU96-F1
#
_entry.id   AF-A0A9E9NU96-F1
#
_cell.length_a   1.000
_cell.length_b   1.000
_cell.length_c   1.000
_cell.angle_alpha   90.00
_cell.angle_beta   90.00
_cell.angle_gamma   90.00
#
_symmetry.space_group_name_H-M   'P 1'
#
loop_
_entity.id
_entity.type
_entity.pdbx_description
1 polymer ?
#
loop_
_entity_poly.entity_id
_entity_poly.type
_entity_poly.pdbx_seq_one_letter_code
_entity_poly.pdbx_strand_id
1 'polypeptide(L)'
;MKPEPLEFVSIPIRLGNWTLQEAVKKANEYARRYSRSSQTYEDRYLTEAVNVIIYLCSENAEYAPGEVRPVHPQPRKTKRGIRFFPADKPKIWQVGKQTGEKLRTEFRHSGNSKNRRPHIRRAHWHGYWTGAKTAEKRNFIVKWIPPVFVRGERISGIGE
;
A
#
# COMPACT_ATOMS: atom_id res chain seq x y z
N MET A 1 -0.51 -15.94 -31.57
CA MET A 1 -1.32 -14.78 -31.14
C MET A 1 -0.38 -13.80 -30.45
N LYS A 2 -0.11 -12.63 -31.05
CA LYS A 2 0.70 -11.60 -30.37
C LYS A 2 -0.13 -11.08 -29.19
N PRO A 3 0.42 -10.94 -27.98
CA PRO A 3 -0.32 -10.32 -26.89
C PRO A 3 -0.70 -8.90 -27.31
N GLU A 4 -1.97 -8.55 -27.12
CA GLU A 4 -2.46 -7.17 -27.26
C GLU A 4 -1.53 -6.24 -26.46
N PRO A 5 -1.11 -5.10 -27.03
CA PRO A 5 -0.28 -4.15 -26.30
C PRO A 5 -1.02 -3.71 -25.05
N LEU A 6 -0.37 -3.81 -23.89
CA LEU A 6 -0.90 -3.31 -22.63
C LEU A 6 -1.19 -1.81 -22.79
N GLU A 7 -2.47 -1.46 -22.75
CA GLU A 7 -2.90 -0.06 -22.74
C GLU A 7 -2.62 0.51 -21.35
N PHE A 8 -1.61 1.38 -21.24
CA PHE A 8 -1.28 2.05 -19.99
C PHE A 8 -2.15 3.30 -19.82
N VAL A 9 -3.03 3.27 -18.82
CA VAL A 9 -3.79 4.46 -18.41
C VAL A 9 -2.97 5.23 -17.38
N SER A 10 -2.55 6.45 -17.73
CA SER A 10 -1.90 7.36 -16.78
C SER A 10 -2.92 8.32 -16.16
N ILE A 11 -2.98 8.35 -14.82
CA ILE A 11 -3.85 9.26 -14.06
C ILE A 11 -2.97 10.27 -13.31
N PRO A 12 -2.90 11.54 -13.73
CA PRO A 12 -2.07 12.53 -13.05
C PRO A 12 -2.72 12.98 -11.73
N ILE A 13 -2.16 12.54 -10.59
CA ILE A 13 -2.58 12.99 -9.25
C ILE A 13 -1.62 14.06 -8.75
N ARG A 14 -2.15 15.26 -8.53
CA ARG A 14 -1.36 16.38 -7.98
C ARG A 14 -1.20 16.24 -6.47
N LEU A 15 0.04 16.30 -6.00
CA LEU A 15 0.38 16.38 -4.59
C LEU A 15 0.31 17.84 -4.11
N GLY A 16 -0.21 18.07 -2.91
CA GLY A 16 -0.34 19.41 -2.32
C GLY A 16 -1.06 19.39 -0.98
N ASN A 17 -1.42 20.58 -0.48
CA ASN A 17 -2.11 20.76 0.79
C ASN A 17 -3.63 20.53 0.65
N TRP A 18 -3.99 19.34 0.20
CA TRP A 18 -5.38 18.89 0.01
C TRP A 18 -5.48 17.40 0.25
N THR A 19 -6.70 16.94 0.50
CA THR A 19 -7.01 15.51 0.67
C THR A 19 -6.84 14.74 -0.64
N LEU A 20 -6.72 13.41 -0.54
CA LEU A 20 -6.72 12.54 -1.73
C LEU A 20 -7.98 12.76 -2.58
N GLN A 21 -9.16 12.84 -1.95
CA GLN A 21 -10.44 13.07 -2.62
C GLN A 21 -10.43 14.37 -3.43
N GLU A 22 -9.89 15.45 -2.86
CA GLU A 22 -9.71 16.71 -3.58
C GLU A 22 -8.70 16.59 -4.72
N ALA A 23 -7.61 15.83 -4.54
CA ALA A 23 -6.65 15.57 -5.61
C ALA A 23 -7.31 14.83 -6.79
N VAL A 24 -8.13 13.81 -6.51
CA VAL A 24 -8.88 13.06 -7.54
C VAL A 24 -9.89 13.96 -8.25
N LYS A 25 -10.66 14.75 -7.49
CA LYS A 25 -11.61 15.71 -8.06
C LYS A 25 -10.92 16.68 -9.03
N LYS A 26 -9.78 17.25 -8.62
CA LYS A 26 -8.97 18.14 -9.46
C LYS A 26 -8.41 17.44 -10.69
N ALA A 27 -8.05 16.15 -10.60
CA ALA A 27 -7.59 15.36 -11.75
C ALA A 27 -8.72 15.13 -12.75
N ASN A 28 -9.91 14.76 -12.27
CA ASN A 28 -11.11 14.59 -13.09
C ASN A 28 -11.56 15.90 -13.75
N GLU A 29 -11.55 17.03 -13.03
CA GLU A 29 -11.85 18.36 -13.59
C GLU A 29 -10.88 18.73 -14.72
N TYR A 30 -9.59 18.46 -14.53
CA TYR A 30 -8.57 18.72 -15.55
C TYR A 30 -8.76 17.83 -16.79
N ALA A 31 -9.01 16.53 -16.59
CA ALA A 31 -9.28 15.59 -17.67
C ALA A 31 -10.49 16.04 -18.51
N ARG A 32 -11.59 16.48 -17.88
CA ARG A 32 -12.77 16.99 -18.59
C ARG A 32 -12.50 18.25 -19.41
N ARG A 33 -11.60 19.12 -18.94
CA ARG A 33 -11.32 20.41 -19.60
C ARG A 33 -10.36 20.27 -20.78
N TYR A 34 -9.39 19.37 -20.70
CA TYR A 34 -8.28 19.30 -21.66
C TYR A 34 -8.16 17.97 -22.40
N SER A 35 -8.80 16.89 -21.93
CA SER A 35 -8.85 15.64 -22.67
C SER A 35 -10.02 15.63 -23.64
N ARG A 36 -9.78 15.13 -24.85
CA ARG A 36 -10.86 14.84 -25.82
C ARG A 36 -11.70 13.63 -25.39
N SER A 37 -11.24 12.87 -24.39
CA SER A 37 -11.96 11.75 -23.80
C SER A 37 -12.88 12.22 -22.67
N SER A 38 -14.14 11.79 -22.67
CA SER A 38 -15.06 11.93 -21.53
C SER A 38 -14.71 11.03 -20.34
N GLN A 39 -13.47 10.52 -20.29
CA GLN A 39 -13.04 9.55 -19.31
C GLN A 39 -13.01 10.22 -17.94
N THR A 40 -13.88 9.72 -17.07
CA THR A 40 -13.84 10.03 -15.64
C THR A 40 -13.15 8.86 -14.98
N TYR A 41 -12.16 9.14 -14.15
CA TYR A 41 -11.49 8.11 -13.39
C TYR A 41 -12.45 7.65 -12.29
N GLU A 42 -12.80 6.36 -12.29
CA GLU A 42 -13.55 5.79 -11.19
C GLU A 42 -12.70 5.84 -9.92
N ASP A 43 -13.25 6.46 -8.87
CA ASP A 43 -12.56 6.62 -7.58
C ASP A 43 -12.06 5.29 -7.01
N ARG A 44 -12.72 4.16 -7.32
CA ARG A 44 -12.37 2.84 -6.73
C ARG A 44 -10.96 2.36 -7.08
N TYR A 45 -10.59 2.34 -8.37
CA TYR A 45 -9.28 1.81 -8.80
C TYR A 45 -8.15 2.70 -8.32
N LEU A 46 -8.39 4.01 -8.33
CA LEU A 46 -7.44 4.97 -7.82
C LEU A 46 -7.29 4.84 -6.29
N THR A 47 -8.39 4.64 -5.57
CA THR A 47 -8.36 4.40 -4.12
C THR A 47 -7.58 3.13 -3.79
N GLU A 48 -7.79 2.04 -4.52
CA GLU A 48 -7.06 0.79 -4.35
C GLU A 48 -5.56 0.97 -4.63
N ALA A 49 -5.20 1.57 -5.76
CA ALA A 49 -3.82 1.84 -6.13
C ALA A 49 -3.11 2.75 -5.12
N VAL A 50 -3.79 3.81 -4.67
CA VAL A 50 -3.25 4.74 -3.66
C VAL A 50 -3.09 4.05 -2.31
N ASN A 51 -4.01 3.18 -1.90
CA ASN A 51 -3.84 2.39 -0.68
C ASN A 51 -2.57 1.51 -0.73
N VAL A 52 -2.29 0.87 -1.87
CA VAL A 52 -1.06 0.09 -2.05
C VAL A 52 0.17 1.00 -2.01
N ILE A 53 0.14 2.14 -2.70
CA ILE A 53 1.26 3.09 -2.72
C ILE A 53 1.53 3.63 -1.32
N ILE A 54 0.51 4.07 -0.58
CA ILE A 54 0.67 4.56 0.79
C ILE A 54 1.17 3.44 1.70
N TYR A 55 0.73 2.19 1.50
CA TYR A 55 1.31 1.03 2.18
C TYR A 55 2.80 0.90 1.93
N LEU A 56 3.26 0.95 0.68
CA LEU A 56 4.69 0.88 0.36
C LEU A 56 5.51 2.05 0.92
N CYS A 57 4.89 3.23 1.04
CA CYS A 57 5.50 4.45 1.61
C CYS A 57 5.43 4.50 3.14
N SER A 58 4.61 3.68 3.78
CA SER A 58 4.42 3.73 5.24
C SER A 58 5.68 3.30 5.99
N GLU A 59 5.94 3.91 7.15
CA GLU A 59 7.12 3.60 7.96
C GLU A 59 7.18 2.11 8.33
N ASN A 60 6.02 1.50 8.58
CA ASN A 60 5.88 0.13 9.03
C ASN A 60 5.41 -0.85 7.93
N ALA A 61 5.63 -0.49 6.66
CA ALA A 61 5.44 -1.41 5.54
C ALA A 61 6.24 -2.70 5.75
N GLU A 62 5.57 -3.85 5.65
CA GLU A 62 6.18 -5.16 5.87
C GLU A 62 6.75 -5.69 4.55
N TYR A 63 8.07 -5.57 4.37
CA TYR A 63 8.80 -6.25 3.31
C TYR A 63 9.29 -7.61 3.82
N ALA A 64 9.35 -8.61 2.95
CA ALA A 64 9.83 -9.93 3.33
C ALA A 64 11.26 -9.88 3.94
N PRO A 65 11.62 -10.82 4.85
CA PRO A 65 12.95 -10.84 5.44
C PRO A 65 14.06 -10.83 4.39
N GLY A 66 15.07 -9.98 4.58
CA GLY A 66 16.18 -9.83 3.64
C GLY A 66 15.88 -8.98 2.41
N GLU A 67 14.65 -8.51 2.21
CA GLU A 67 14.32 -7.57 1.14
C GLU A 67 14.67 -6.14 1.54
N VAL A 68 15.38 -5.45 0.64
CA VAL A 68 15.64 -4.01 0.74
C VAL A 68 14.50 -3.26 0.07
N ARG A 69 14.04 -2.17 0.70
CA ARG A 69 13.00 -1.31 0.14
C ARG A 69 13.40 -0.79 -1.25
N PRO A 70 12.44 -0.60 -2.17
CA PRO A 70 12.71 0.03 -3.45
C PRO A 70 13.40 1.39 -3.26
N VAL A 71 14.49 1.61 -3.97
CA VAL A 71 15.21 2.88 -4.00
C VAL A 71 15.33 3.37 -5.43
N HIS A 72 15.44 4.68 -5.61
CA HIS A 72 15.73 5.24 -6.92
C HIS A 72 17.06 4.69 -7.46
N PRO A 73 17.10 4.28 -8.73
CA PRO A 73 18.34 3.83 -9.34
C PRO A 73 19.38 4.93 -9.23
N GLN A 74 20.60 4.58 -8.84
CA GLN A 74 21.70 5.54 -8.75
C GLN A 74 22.52 5.50 -10.04
N PRO A 75 22.89 6.65 -10.61
CA PRO A 75 23.66 6.67 -11.83
C PRO A 75 25.10 6.23 -11.56
N ARG A 76 25.74 5.61 -12.56
CA ARG A 76 27.14 5.13 -12.46
C ARG A 76 28.03 5.91 -13.40
N LYS A 77 29.25 6.23 -12.94
CA LYS A 77 30.28 6.86 -13.77
C LYS A 77 30.85 5.83 -14.75
N THR A 78 30.82 6.17 -16.03
CA THR A 78 31.42 5.38 -17.11
C THR A 78 32.53 6.17 -17.78
N LYS A 79 33.32 5.52 -18.65
CA LYS A 79 34.32 6.21 -19.49
C LYS A 79 33.72 7.32 -20.37
N ARG A 80 32.41 7.24 -20.68
CA ARG A 80 31.66 8.20 -21.52
C ARG A 80 30.74 9.11 -20.71
N GLY A 81 30.95 9.23 -19.40
CA GLY A 81 30.14 10.06 -18.49
C GLY A 81 29.18 9.29 -17.59
N ILE A 82 28.31 10.01 -16.89
CA ILE A 82 27.35 9.47 -15.92
C ILE A 82 26.16 8.87 -16.68
N ARG A 83 25.77 7.62 -16.35
CA ARG A 83 24.66 6.93 -17.01
C ARG A 83 23.81 6.13 -16.01
N PHE A 84 22.52 6.02 -16.32
CA PHE A 84 21.62 5.05 -15.69
C PHE A 84 21.67 3.73 -16.46
N PHE A 85 21.50 2.63 -15.72
CA PHE A 85 21.44 1.30 -16.27
C PHE A 85 20.09 0.68 -15.88
N PRO A 86 19.31 0.16 -16.83
CA PRO A 86 18.08 -0.55 -16.51
C PRO A 86 18.41 -1.85 -15.76
N ALA A 87 17.45 -2.36 -14.99
CA ALA A 87 17.59 -3.67 -14.40
C ALA A 87 17.46 -4.75 -15.49
N ASP A 88 18.32 -5.78 -15.44
CA ASP A 88 18.29 -6.89 -16.40
C ASP A 88 17.01 -7.73 -16.27
N LYS A 89 16.41 -7.75 -15.08
CA LYS A 89 15.18 -8.49 -14.77
C LYS A 89 14.29 -7.68 -13.82
N PRO A 90 12.97 -7.86 -13.85
CA PRO A 90 12.08 -7.32 -12.84
C PRO A 90 12.49 -7.82 -11.45
N LYS A 91 12.68 -6.89 -10.51
CA LYS A 91 12.80 -7.23 -9.09
C LYS A 91 11.39 -7.35 -8.52
N ILE A 92 11.10 -8.50 -7.91
CA ILE A 92 9.81 -8.76 -7.27
C ILE A 92 10.00 -8.61 -5.76
N TRP A 93 9.17 -7.79 -5.13
CA TRP A 93 9.11 -7.63 -3.69
C TRP A 93 7.86 -8.31 -3.14
N GLN A 94 8.04 -9.18 -2.16
CA GLN A 94 6.93 -9.73 -1.38
C GLN A 94 6.67 -8.80 -0.19
N VAL A 95 5.44 -8.30 -0.08
CA VAL A 95 5.02 -7.42 1.00
C VAL A 95 3.82 -8.00 1.75
N GLY A 96 3.71 -7.76 3.06
CA GLY A 96 2.63 -8.26 3.91
C GLY A 96 2.54 -9.79 4.04
N LYS A 97 3.61 -10.51 3.67
CA LYS A 97 3.64 -11.98 3.63
C LYS A 97 3.46 -12.61 5.00
N GLN A 98 4.22 -12.19 6.00
CA GLN A 98 4.18 -12.75 7.34
C GLN A 98 2.83 -12.48 8.00
N THR A 99 2.32 -11.24 7.86
CA THR A 99 0.98 -10.89 8.31
C THR A 99 -0.08 -11.78 7.66
N GLY A 100 -0.01 -11.99 6.34
CA GLY A 100 -0.94 -12.86 5.61
C GLY A 100 -0.85 -14.32 6.04
N GLU A 101 0.36 -14.85 6.23
CA GLU A 101 0.60 -16.22 6.72
C GLU A 101 0.02 -16.41 8.12
N LYS A 102 0.31 -15.48 9.04
CA LYS A 102 -0.22 -15.50 10.40
C LYS A 102 -1.75 -15.51 10.41
N LEU A 103 -2.40 -14.64 9.63
CA LEU A 103 -3.87 -14.61 9.55
C LEU A 103 -4.45 -15.91 9.01
N ARG A 104 -3.87 -16.48 7.94
CA ARG A 104 -4.33 -17.76 7.37
C ARG A 104 -4.17 -18.90 8.37
N THR A 105 -3.05 -18.94 9.09
CA THR A 105 -2.80 -19.96 10.14
C THR A 105 -3.80 -19.82 11.28
N GLU A 106 -4.00 -18.62 11.81
CA GLU A 106 -4.95 -18.38 12.91
C GLU A 106 -6.39 -18.72 12.51
N PHE A 107 -6.82 -18.36 11.30
CA PHE A 107 -8.15 -18.71 10.80
C PHE A 107 -8.36 -20.22 10.71
N ARG A 108 -7.36 -20.96 10.20
CA ARG A 108 -7.40 -22.43 10.10
C ARG A 108 -7.51 -23.13 11.46
N HIS A 109 -6.92 -22.57 12.50
CA HIS A 109 -6.90 -23.16 13.85
C HIS A 109 -7.97 -22.58 14.78
N SER A 110 -8.91 -21.79 14.24
CA SER A 110 -9.94 -21.14 15.03
C SER A 110 -11.21 -21.98 15.14
N GLY A 111 -11.72 -22.07 16.37
CA GLY A 111 -13.00 -22.69 16.68
C GLY A 111 -14.02 -21.66 17.14
N ASN A 112 -15.30 -21.99 16.98
CA ASN A 112 -16.38 -21.23 17.61
C ASN A 112 -16.40 -21.56 19.10
N SER A 113 -16.16 -20.58 19.96
CA SER A 113 -16.47 -20.70 21.38
C SER A 113 -17.93 -20.36 21.61
N LYS A 114 -18.57 -20.95 22.64
CA LYS A 114 -19.98 -20.70 23.00
C LYS A 114 -20.31 -19.21 23.13
N ASN A 115 -19.37 -18.39 23.61
CA ASN A 115 -19.59 -16.97 23.91
C ASN A 115 -18.86 -15.99 22.96
N ARG A 116 -17.92 -16.45 22.12
CA ARG A 116 -17.12 -15.56 21.27
C ARG A 116 -16.82 -16.19 19.92
N ARG A 117 -17.24 -15.52 18.85
CA ARG A 117 -16.93 -15.91 17.48
C ARG A 117 -15.58 -15.35 17.06
N PRO A 118 -14.68 -16.18 16.50
CA PRO A 118 -13.46 -15.69 15.91
C PRO A 118 -13.79 -14.72 14.76
N HIS A 119 -13.09 -13.60 14.72
CA HIS A 119 -13.27 -12.60 13.66
C HIS A 119 -11.97 -11.86 13.37
N ILE A 120 -11.93 -11.20 12.22
CA ILE A 120 -10.80 -10.35 11.84
C ILE A 120 -11.16 -8.91 12.12
N ARG A 121 -10.43 -8.26 13.02
CA ARG A 121 -10.41 -6.81 13.09
C ARG A 121 -9.63 -6.28 11.90
N ARG A 122 -10.34 -5.62 10.99
CA ARG A 122 -9.79 -5.16 9.70
C ARG A 122 -8.64 -4.18 9.87
N ALA A 123 -7.71 -4.26 8.94
CA ALA A 123 -6.65 -3.29 8.80
C ALA A 123 -7.21 -1.91 8.41
N HIS A 124 -6.54 -0.86 8.86
CA HIS A 124 -6.93 0.51 8.55
C HIS A 124 -5.76 1.47 8.72
N TRP A 125 -5.86 2.62 8.07
CA TRP A 125 -4.94 3.73 8.26
C TRP A 125 -5.24 4.45 9.57
N HIS A 126 -4.20 4.81 10.32
CA HIS A 126 -4.34 5.63 11.51
C HIS A 126 -3.34 6.79 11.47
N GLY A 127 -3.85 8.00 11.67
CA GLY A 127 -3.07 9.22 11.73
C GLY A 127 -2.67 9.56 13.16
N TYR A 128 -1.41 9.93 13.38
CA TYR A 128 -0.88 10.33 14.67
C TYR A 128 -0.28 11.72 14.58
N TRP A 129 -0.56 12.56 15.57
CA TRP A 129 0.16 13.81 15.78
C TRP A 129 1.37 13.55 16.68
N THR A 130 2.57 13.80 16.18
CA THR A 130 3.83 13.67 16.90
C THR A 130 4.42 15.02 17.25
N GLY A 131 5.23 15.06 18.32
CA GLY A 131 5.74 16.29 18.93
C GLY A 131 4.91 16.74 20.13
N ALA A 132 5.49 17.62 20.95
CA ALA A 132 4.83 18.17 22.13
C ALA A 132 3.51 18.85 21.77
N LYS A 133 2.51 18.78 22.66
CA LYS A 133 1.20 19.41 22.43
C LYS A 133 1.29 20.93 22.28
N THR A 134 2.29 21.54 22.92
CA THR A 134 2.58 22.97 22.92
C THR A 134 3.54 23.41 21.82
N ALA A 135 4.02 22.49 20.97
CA ALA A 135 4.93 22.86 19.90
C ALA A 135 4.18 23.65 18.81
N GLU A 136 4.82 24.71 18.31
CA GLU A 136 4.29 25.54 17.22
C GLU A 136 4.03 24.72 15.95
N LYS A 137 4.84 23.68 15.72
CA LYS A 137 4.66 22.72 14.62
C LYS A 137 4.63 21.30 15.16
N ARG A 138 3.54 20.59 14.89
CA ARG A 138 3.39 19.15 15.14
C ARG A 138 3.44 18.41 13.81
N ASN A 139 4.03 17.23 13.81
CA ASN A 139 4.15 16.41 12.59
C ASN A 139 3.02 15.38 12.57
N PHE A 140 2.20 15.42 11.52
CA PHE A 140 1.20 14.39 11.27
C PHE A 140 1.85 13.22 10.53
N ILE A 141 1.83 12.04 11.14
CA ILE A 141 2.32 10.79 10.53
C ILE A 141 1.17 9.82 10.34
N VAL A 142 1.21 9.05 9.25
CA VAL A 142 0.22 8.00 8.96
C VAL A 142 0.89 6.65 9.13
N LYS A 143 0.28 5.76 9.92
CA LYS A 143 0.74 4.38 10.08
C LYS A 143 -0.32 3.39 9.61
N TRP A 144 0.14 2.29 9.04
CA TRP A 144 -0.73 1.16 8.71
C TRP A 144 -0.99 0.34 9.97
N ILE A 145 -2.25 0.20 10.39
CA ILE A 145 -2.59 -0.71 11.49
C ILE A 145 -2.90 -2.07 10.88
N PRO A 146 -2.08 -3.11 11.16
CA PRO A 146 -2.27 -4.41 10.54
C PRO A 146 -3.59 -5.06 11.00
N PRO A 147 -4.15 -5.95 10.18
CA PRO A 147 -5.32 -6.71 10.57
C PRO A 147 -4.95 -7.63 11.75
N VAL A 148 -5.88 -7.78 12.68
CA VAL A 148 -5.68 -8.64 13.85
C VAL A 148 -6.75 -9.71 13.88
N PHE A 149 -6.31 -10.96 14.03
CA PHE A 149 -7.20 -12.05 14.33
C PHE A 149 -7.63 -11.98 15.80
N VAL A 150 -8.92 -11.76 16.05
CA VAL A 150 -9.50 -11.69 17.39
C VAL A 150 -10.14 -13.04 17.70
N ARG A 151 -9.53 -13.74 18.65
CA ARG A 151 -9.83 -15.14 18.96
C ARG A 151 -11.17 -15.33 19.67
N GLY A 152 -11.87 -16.40 19.28
CA GLY A 152 -12.55 -17.32 20.21
C GLY A 152 -11.58 -18.41 20.69
N GLU A 153 -12.00 -19.29 21.60
CA GLU A 153 -11.20 -20.36 22.22
C GLU A 153 -10.32 -21.16 21.22
N ARG A 154 -9.06 -21.47 21.59
CA ARG A 154 -8.11 -22.18 20.72
C ARG A 154 -8.47 -23.67 20.71
N ILE A 155 -8.63 -24.27 19.53
CA ILE A 155 -8.78 -25.74 19.43
C ILE A 155 -7.41 -26.35 19.72
N SER A 156 -7.22 -26.87 20.93
CA SER A 156 -6.10 -27.74 21.28
C SER A 156 -6.43 -29.16 20.81
N GLY A 157 -5.89 -29.59 19.66
CA GLY A 157 -6.14 -30.96 19.21
C GLY A 157 -5.72 -31.37 17.80
N ILE A 158 -4.78 -30.69 17.15
CA ILE A 158 -4.15 -31.22 15.93
C ILE A 158 -2.65 -31.18 16.15
N GLY A 159 -2.09 -32.37 16.38
CA GLY A 159 -0.74 -32.64 16.82
C GLY A 159 0.35 -32.30 15.81
N GLU A 160 1.57 -32.30 16.34
CA GLU A 160 2.84 -32.46 15.62
C GLU A 160 2.87 -33.74 14.78
#